data_AF-A0A8J2QZ89-F1
#
_entry.id   AF-A0A8J2QZ89-F1
#
_cell.length_a   1.000
_cell.length_b   1.000
_cell.length_c   1.000
_cell.angle_alpha   90.00
_cell.angle_beta   90.00
_cell.angle_gamma   90.00
#
_symmetry.space_group_name_H-M   'P 1'
#
loop_
_entity.id
_entity.type
_entity.pdbx_description
1 polymer ?
#
loop_
_entity_poly.entity_id
_entity_poly.type
_entity_poly.pdbx_seq_one_letter_code
_entity_poly.pdbx_strand_id
1 'polypeptide(L)'
;MFGLFVLVALVGGGLCVDRHGSHPFVQARTDLTYVRLMLQDLVPRDTNNLTVPSARLHLSAGVLAGVTLAVGKSVEPIGAKYDPLSVLQEVAPAVWEDYNGVAADPLNNLLSVVNTKVLPVYSVIDVLCPGTDVETCNAAVESSLSSNSFLRKRGDILLSAGSLAHRLRKHEKSILAAVDQYLDLPDLIRAMQTQEYKNLVGELADLDRKLENKLL
;
A
#
# COMPACT_ATOMS: atom_id res chain seq x y z
N MET A 1 29.44 24.92 1.47
CA MET A 1 29.77 25.31 0.07
C MET A 1 30.58 24.19 -0.56
N PHE A 2 30.48 24.03 -1.89
CA PHE A 2 30.67 22.81 -2.71
C PHE A 2 29.42 21.91 -2.69
N GLY A 3 28.47 21.95 -3.64
CA GLY A 3 28.43 22.52 -4.98
C GLY A 3 28.29 21.40 -6.02
N LEU A 4 27.12 21.24 -6.65
CA LEU A 4 26.98 21.26 -8.11
C LEU A 4 25.52 21.10 -8.57
N PHE A 5 25.17 21.98 -9.49
CA PHE A 5 24.00 22.02 -10.34
C PHE A 5 23.84 20.76 -11.21
N VAL A 6 22.61 20.25 -11.31
CA VAL A 6 22.01 19.77 -12.57
C VAL A 6 20.53 20.17 -12.59
N LEU A 7 20.26 21.18 -13.43
CA LEU A 7 19.03 21.47 -14.18
C LEU A 7 17.74 21.93 -13.48
N VAL A 8 17.65 23.26 -13.39
CA VAL A 8 16.48 23.99 -13.90
C VAL A 8 16.37 23.74 -15.41
N ALA A 9 15.56 22.76 -15.78
CA ALA A 9 14.81 22.75 -17.05
C ALA A 9 13.61 21.81 -16.85
N LEU A 10 12.52 22.38 -16.36
CA LEU A 10 11.14 22.10 -16.79
C LEU A 10 10.23 23.15 -16.12
N VAL A 11 10.55 24.44 -16.33
CA VAL A 11 9.49 25.45 -16.48
C VAL A 11 9.25 25.52 -17.98
N GLY A 12 8.17 24.91 -18.43
CA GLY A 12 7.84 24.77 -19.85
C GLY A 12 6.73 23.74 -20.05
N GLY A 13 5.57 24.02 -19.46
CA GLY A 13 4.43 23.10 -19.52
C GLY A 13 3.21 23.61 -18.75
N GLY A 14 2.94 24.92 -18.80
CA GLY A 14 1.54 25.35 -18.78
C GLY A 14 0.93 24.91 -20.11
N LEU A 15 0.56 23.64 -20.20
CA LEU A 15 -0.06 23.02 -21.36
C LEU A 15 -1.10 22.02 -20.85
N CYS A 16 -2.34 22.37 -21.16
CA CYS A 16 -3.40 21.47 -21.59
C CYS A 16 -3.90 20.44 -20.57
N VAL A 17 -5.15 20.67 -20.17
CA VAL A 17 -6.18 19.61 -20.16
C VAL A 17 -5.90 18.65 -21.32
N ASP A 18 -5.46 17.43 -20.99
CA ASP A 18 -5.79 16.14 -21.62
C ASP A 18 -4.70 15.09 -21.37
N ARG A 19 -4.86 14.34 -20.28
CA ARG A 19 -4.61 12.91 -20.29
C ARG A 19 -5.79 12.23 -19.61
N HIS A 20 -6.94 12.20 -20.27
CA HIS A 20 -7.83 11.04 -20.14
C HIS A 20 -7.17 9.85 -20.83
N GLY A 21 -6.04 9.39 -20.27
CA GLY A 21 -5.63 8.01 -20.44
C GLY A 21 -6.56 7.18 -19.56
N SER A 22 -6.98 6.03 -20.05
CA SER A 22 -7.78 5.10 -19.26
C SER A 22 -7.09 4.78 -17.93
N HIS A 23 -7.87 4.58 -16.88
CA HIS A 23 -7.32 4.25 -15.55
C HIS A 23 -6.40 3.00 -15.62
N PRO A 24 -5.28 2.97 -14.87
CA PRO A 24 -4.23 1.96 -15.04
C PRO A 24 -4.54 0.64 -14.32
N PHE A 25 -5.64 -0.03 -14.66
CA PHE A 25 -6.10 -1.27 -14.03
C PHE A 25 -5.10 -2.43 -14.13
N VAL A 26 -4.43 -2.59 -15.29
CA VAL A 26 -3.44 -3.65 -15.51
C VAL A 26 -2.20 -3.45 -14.61
N GLN A 27 -1.70 -2.23 -14.53
CA GLN A 27 -0.57 -1.89 -13.66
C GLN A 27 -0.96 -2.03 -12.19
N ALA A 28 -2.14 -1.53 -11.80
CA ALA A 28 -2.65 -1.66 -10.43
C ALA A 28 -2.76 -3.12 -9.99
N ARG A 29 -3.25 -4.02 -10.86
CA ARG A 29 -3.26 -5.47 -10.61
C ARG A 29 -1.86 -6.02 -10.43
N THR A 30 -0.92 -5.64 -11.29
CA THR A 30 0.45 -6.13 -11.28
C THR A 30 1.16 -5.74 -9.98
N ASP A 31 1.10 -4.46 -9.62
CA ASP A 31 1.73 -3.93 -8.41
C ASP A 31 1.09 -4.53 -7.15
N LEU A 32 -0.25 -4.63 -7.10
CA LEU A 32 -0.94 -5.24 -5.97
C LEU A 32 -0.58 -6.73 -5.81
N THR A 33 -0.49 -7.47 -6.92
CA THR A 33 -0.10 -8.89 -6.88
C THR A 33 1.32 -9.05 -6.34
N TYR A 34 2.26 -8.24 -6.83
CA TYR A 34 3.65 -8.24 -6.39
C TYR A 34 3.78 -7.92 -4.90
N VAL A 35 3.22 -6.79 -4.46
CA VAL A 35 3.34 -6.32 -3.08
C VAL A 35 2.62 -7.24 -2.10
N ARG A 36 1.48 -7.82 -2.48
CA ARG A 36 0.82 -8.83 -1.65
C ARG A 36 1.77 -9.99 -1.35
N LEU A 37 2.43 -10.53 -2.37
CA LEU A 37 3.37 -11.65 -2.20
C LEU A 37 4.58 -11.23 -1.35
N MET A 38 5.16 -10.05 -1.63
CA MET A 38 6.26 -9.49 -0.84
C MET A 38 5.88 -9.35 0.65
N LEU A 39 4.71 -8.80 0.95
CA LEU A 39 4.25 -8.61 2.33
C LEU A 39 3.93 -9.94 3.03
N GLN A 40 3.40 -10.93 2.31
CA GLN A 40 3.15 -12.27 2.86
C GLN A 40 4.44 -13.04 3.17
N ASP A 41 5.50 -12.80 2.40
CA ASP A 41 6.82 -13.38 2.63
C ASP A 41 7.55 -12.69 3.80
N LEU A 42 7.46 -11.36 3.88
CA LEU A 42 8.08 -10.57 4.95
C LEU A 42 7.36 -10.73 6.28
N VAL A 43 6.03 -10.85 6.27
CA VAL A 43 5.18 -10.90 7.47
C VAL A 43 4.34 -12.20 7.47
N PRO A 44 5.00 -13.38 7.53
CA PRO A 44 4.31 -14.66 7.52
C PRO A 44 3.57 -14.86 8.84
N ARG A 45 2.53 -15.70 8.82
CA ARG A 45 2.00 -16.27 10.07
C ARG A 45 3.03 -17.25 10.63
N ASP A 46 3.46 -17.05 11.87
CA ASP A 46 4.42 -17.93 12.52
C ASP A 46 3.83 -18.53 13.80
N THR A 47 3.95 -19.84 13.98
CA THR A 47 3.54 -20.53 15.21
C THR A 47 4.66 -20.63 16.23
N ASN A 48 5.89 -20.26 15.87
CA ASN A 48 7.04 -20.31 16.75
C ASN A 48 7.01 -19.18 17.79
N ASN A 49 7.51 -19.48 18.98
CA ASN A 49 7.68 -18.53 20.05
C ASN A 49 8.73 -17.46 19.64
N LEU A 50 8.40 -16.18 19.76
CA LEU A 50 9.14 -15.02 19.23
C LEU A 50 10.51 -14.79 19.88
N THR A 51 10.95 -15.68 20.77
CA THR A 51 12.27 -15.69 21.39
C THR A 51 13.39 -16.17 20.46
N VAL A 52 13.08 -16.71 19.27
CA VAL A 52 14.09 -17.24 18.36
C VAL A 52 14.74 -16.12 17.53
N PRO A 53 16.07 -15.91 17.60
CA PRO A 53 16.76 -14.85 16.84
C PRO A 53 16.58 -14.92 15.32
N SER A 54 16.28 -16.09 14.76
CA SER A 54 16.00 -16.25 13.32
C SER A 54 14.69 -15.60 12.87
N ALA A 55 13.78 -15.27 13.80
CA ALA A 55 12.52 -14.60 13.50
C ALA A 55 12.62 -13.07 13.50
N ARG A 56 13.80 -12.51 13.79
CA ARG A 56 13.99 -11.05 13.91
C ARG A 56 13.61 -10.29 12.63
N LEU A 57 13.83 -10.90 11.47
CA LEU A 57 13.50 -10.31 10.18
C LEU A 57 11.99 -10.07 10.08
N HIS A 58 11.20 -11.08 10.43
CA HIS A 58 9.74 -11.00 10.43
C HIS A 58 9.21 -10.07 11.51
N LEU A 59 9.86 -10.00 12.68
CA LEU A 59 9.53 -9.02 13.72
C LEU A 59 9.76 -7.58 13.24
N SER A 60 10.91 -7.30 12.63
CA SER A 60 11.24 -5.97 12.10
C SER A 60 10.24 -5.56 11.01
N ALA A 61 9.94 -6.46 10.07
CA ALA A 61 8.89 -6.26 9.09
C ALA A 61 7.50 -6.08 9.73
N GLY A 62 7.23 -6.82 10.80
CA GLY A 62 6.01 -6.74 11.60
C GLY A 62 5.83 -5.37 12.26
N VAL A 63 6.89 -4.78 12.82
CA VAL A 63 6.86 -3.43 13.40
C VAL A 63 6.53 -2.41 12.31
N LEU A 64 7.23 -2.46 11.17
CA LEU A 64 6.94 -1.56 10.05
C LEU A 64 5.49 -1.69 9.56
N ALA A 65 5.01 -2.92 9.37
CA ALA A 65 3.65 -3.17 8.88
C ALA A 65 2.58 -2.82 9.91
N GLY A 66 2.70 -3.32 11.14
CA GLY A 66 1.74 -3.12 12.23
C GLY A 66 1.57 -1.65 12.59
N VAL A 67 2.68 -0.92 12.75
CA VAL A 67 2.63 0.52 13.04
C VAL A 67 2.05 1.30 11.86
N THR A 68 2.47 1.02 10.63
CA THR A 68 1.92 1.72 9.45
C THR A 68 0.42 1.50 9.32
N LEU A 69 -0.05 0.26 9.56
CA LEU A 69 -1.48 -0.08 9.58
C LEU A 69 -2.23 0.69 10.67
N ALA A 70 -1.70 0.72 11.89
CA ALA A 70 -2.32 1.42 13.01
C ALA A 70 -2.37 2.94 12.79
N VAL A 71 -1.33 3.54 12.21
CA VAL A 71 -1.33 4.96 11.84
C VAL A 71 -2.35 5.24 10.75
N GLY A 72 -2.47 4.38 9.73
CA GLY A 72 -3.52 4.51 8.71
C GLY A 72 -4.92 4.52 9.30
N LYS A 73 -5.20 3.64 10.27
CA LYS A 73 -6.49 3.60 10.98
C LYS A 73 -6.72 4.82 11.87
N SER A 74 -5.69 5.32 12.55
CA SER A 74 -5.85 6.48 13.45
C SER A 74 -6.14 7.78 12.71
N VAL A 75 -5.76 7.87 11.42
CA VAL A 75 -6.05 9.03 10.56
C VAL A 75 -7.31 8.86 9.69
N GLU A 76 -8.01 7.73 9.78
CA GLU A 76 -9.26 7.46 9.05
C GLU A 76 -10.39 8.46 9.36
N PRO A 77 -10.63 8.88 10.63
CA PRO A 77 -11.68 9.84 10.93
C PRO A 77 -11.35 11.22 10.35
N ILE A 78 -12.32 11.85 9.67
CA ILE A 78 -12.16 13.23 9.20
C ILE A 78 -11.85 14.15 10.38
N GLY A 79 -10.75 14.90 10.27
CA GLY A 79 -10.29 15.82 11.31
C GLY A 79 -9.44 15.17 12.40
N ALA A 80 -9.12 13.88 12.30
CA ALA A 80 -8.17 13.24 13.19
C ALA A 80 -6.80 13.92 13.12
N LYS A 81 -6.19 14.12 14.28
CA LYS A 81 -4.84 14.69 14.38
C LYS A 81 -3.84 13.62 13.96
N TYR A 82 -2.97 13.94 13.00
CA TYR A 82 -1.83 13.10 12.65
C TYR A 82 -0.84 13.08 13.83
N ASP A 83 -0.80 11.96 14.54
CA ASP A 83 0.14 11.71 15.66
C ASP A 83 0.74 10.30 15.59
N PRO A 84 1.66 10.06 14.63
CA PRO A 84 2.19 8.73 14.38
C PRO A 84 3.15 8.24 15.48
N LEU A 85 3.72 9.16 16.28
CA LEU A 85 4.67 8.80 17.34
C LEU A 85 3.97 8.18 18.55
N SER A 86 2.79 8.68 18.90
CA SER A 86 1.96 8.05 19.95
C SER A 86 1.55 6.63 19.55
N VAL A 87 1.16 6.42 18.29
CA VAL A 87 0.87 5.08 17.76
C VAL A 87 2.11 4.18 17.79
N LEU A 88 3.27 4.69 17.38
CA LEU A 88 4.53 3.94 17.41
C LEU A 88 4.87 3.46 18.83
N GLN A 89 4.74 4.33 19.83
CA GLN A 89 5.04 4.02 21.24
C GLN A 89 4.15 2.91 21.80
N GLU A 90 2.91 2.81 21.33
CA GLU A 90 1.96 1.77 21.74
C GLU A 90 2.16 0.46 20.95
N VAL A 91 2.26 0.56 19.63
CA VAL A 91 2.16 -0.58 18.73
C VAL A 91 3.48 -1.33 18.59
N ALA A 92 4.63 -0.64 18.56
CA ALA A 92 5.90 -1.34 18.36
C ALA A 92 6.23 -2.33 19.50
N PRO A 93 6.08 -1.97 20.79
CA PRO A 93 6.22 -2.94 21.87
C PRO A 93 5.21 -4.08 21.78
N ALA A 94 3.95 -3.77 21.44
CA ALA A 94 2.90 -4.78 21.32
C ALA A 94 3.19 -5.80 20.20
N VAL A 95 3.81 -5.40 19.10
CA VAL A 95 4.26 -6.33 18.04
C VAL A 95 5.31 -7.31 18.55
N TRP A 96 6.20 -6.88 19.44
CA TRP A 96 7.20 -7.79 20.01
C TRP A 96 6.60 -8.82 20.98
N GLU A 97 5.50 -8.45 21.65
CA GLU A 97 4.78 -9.33 22.58
C GLU A 97 3.79 -10.26 21.86
N ASP A 98 3.05 -9.74 20.87
CA ASP A 98 2.04 -10.46 20.09
C ASP A 98 2.10 -10.09 18.60
N TYR A 99 3.15 -10.57 17.95
CA TYR A 99 3.36 -10.37 16.52
C TYR A 99 2.17 -10.81 15.66
N ASN A 100 1.59 -11.98 15.94
CA ASN A 100 0.50 -12.50 15.12
C ASN A 100 -0.75 -11.64 15.29
N GLY A 101 -1.14 -11.32 16.52
CA GLY A 101 -2.35 -10.54 16.79
C GLY A 101 -2.25 -9.08 16.33
N VAL A 102 -1.05 -8.49 16.36
CA VAL A 102 -0.86 -7.06 16.07
C VAL A 102 -0.40 -6.79 14.64
N ALA A 103 0.42 -7.65 14.05
CA ALA A 103 0.98 -7.43 12.71
C ALA A 103 0.49 -8.45 11.68
N ALA A 104 0.79 -9.74 11.88
CA ALA A 104 0.60 -10.74 10.82
C ALA A 104 -0.88 -10.97 10.48
N ASP A 105 -1.74 -11.20 11.47
CA ASP A 105 -3.16 -11.45 11.22
C ASP A 105 -3.89 -10.21 10.67
N PRO A 106 -3.73 -9.01 11.25
CA PRO A 106 -4.35 -7.80 10.69
C PRO A 106 -3.95 -7.54 9.24
N LEU A 107 -2.65 -7.68 8.92
CA LEU A 107 -2.16 -7.48 7.56
C LEU A 107 -2.73 -8.54 6.59
N ASN A 108 -2.62 -9.82 6.94
CA ASN A 108 -3.10 -10.91 6.08
C ASN A 108 -4.61 -10.86 5.89
N ASN A 109 -5.37 -10.48 6.91
CA ASN A 109 -6.81 -10.26 6.81
C ASN A 109 -7.12 -9.09 5.86
N LEU A 110 -6.42 -7.96 5.98
CA LEU A 110 -6.59 -6.83 5.06
C LEU A 110 -6.29 -7.23 3.61
N LEU A 111 -5.16 -7.91 3.37
CA LEU A 111 -4.79 -8.40 2.04
C LEU A 111 -5.85 -9.36 1.47
N SER A 112 -6.40 -10.25 2.30
CA SER A 112 -7.47 -11.17 1.92
C SER A 112 -8.76 -10.45 1.54
N VAL A 113 -9.16 -9.44 2.33
CA VAL A 113 -10.34 -8.62 2.05
C VAL A 113 -10.18 -7.83 0.75
N VAL A 114 -9.02 -7.18 0.55
CA VAL A 114 -8.70 -6.48 -0.70
C VAL A 114 -8.79 -7.45 -1.88
N ASN A 115 -8.09 -8.59 -1.81
CA ASN A 115 -8.06 -9.59 -2.88
C ASN A 115 -9.47 -10.09 -3.24
N THR A 116 -10.28 -10.40 -2.23
CA THR A 116 -11.67 -10.86 -2.42
C THR A 116 -12.52 -9.80 -3.11
N LYS A 117 -12.36 -8.52 -2.75
CA LYS A 117 -13.14 -7.43 -3.33
C LYS A 117 -12.72 -7.11 -4.77
N VAL A 118 -11.43 -7.21 -5.11
CA VAL A 118 -10.94 -6.91 -6.47
C VAL A 118 -11.03 -8.08 -7.44
N LEU A 119 -11.26 -9.30 -6.95
CA LEU A 119 -11.34 -10.52 -7.77
C LEU A 119 -12.28 -10.40 -8.99
N PRO A 120 -13.49 -9.82 -8.90
CA PRO A 120 -14.35 -9.64 -10.07
C PRO A 120 -13.71 -8.76 -11.16
N VAL A 121 -12.91 -7.76 -10.79
CA VAL A 121 -12.19 -6.90 -11.73
C VAL A 121 -11.03 -7.65 -12.36
N TYR A 122 -10.33 -8.51 -11.60
CA TYR A 122 -9.29 -9.38 -12.16
C TYR A 122 -9.85 -10.28 -13.26
N SER A 123 -11.02 -10.87 -13.05
CA SER A 123 -11.69 -11.68 -14.07
C SER A 123 -12.00 -10.88 -15.34
N VAL A 124 -12.41 -9.61 -15.22
CA VAL A 124 -12.61 -8.73 -16.38
C VAL A 124 -11.29 -8.47 -17.11
N ILE A 125 -10.21 -8.17 -16.38
CA ILE A 125 -8.87 -7.97 -16.95
C ILE A 125 -8.40 -9.25 -17.67
N ASP A 126 -8.58 -10.43 -17.08
CA ASP A 126 -8.17 -11.72 -17.64
C ASP A 126 -8.91 -12.06 -18.94
N VAL A 127 -10.16 -11.61 -19.10
CA VAL A 127 -10.94 -11.82 -20.32
C VAL A 127 -10.56 -10.83 -21.42
N LEU A 128 -10.29 -9.57 -21.07
CA LEU A 128 -10.13 -8.48 -22.05
C LEU A 128 -8.68 -8.22 -22.49
N CYS A 129 -7.70 -8.51 -21.63
CA CYS A 129 -6.29 -8.21 -21.93
C CYS A 129 -5.49 -9.23 -22.76
N PRO A 130 -5.88 -10.53 -22.91
CA PRO A 130 -5.06 -11.45 -23.70
C PRO A 130 -4.85 -10.98 -25.14
N GLY A 131 -3.58 -10.77 -25.53
CA GLY A 131 -3.21 -10.33 -26.89
C GLY A 131 -3.44 -8.84 -27.18
N THR A 132 -3.84 -8.06 -26.19
CA THR A 132 -4.10 -6.62 -26.29
C THR A 132 -2.97 -5.83 -25.64
N ASP A 133 -2.60 -4.67 -26.18
CA ASP A 133 -1.67 -3.78 -25.50
C ASP A 133 -2.28 -3.19 -24.21
N VAL A 134 -1.44 -2.68 -23.33
CA VAL A 134 -1.84 -2.26 -21.99
C VAL A 134 -2.81 -1.07 -22.00
N GLU A 135 -2.65 -0.13 -22.93
CA GLU A 135 -3.50 1.06 -23.02
C GLU A 135 -4.90 0.69 -23.52
N THR A 136 -4.97 -0.10 -24.60
CA THR A 136 -6.23 -0.60 -25.12
C THR A 136 -6.96 -1.48 -24.09
N CYS A 137 -6.24 -2.32 -23.35
CA CYS A 137 -6.88 -3.14 -22.32
C CYS A 137 -7.45 -2.28 -21.18
N ASN A 138 -6.69 -1.30 -20.68
CA ASN A 138 -7.16 -0.42 -19.61
C ASN A 138 -8.45 0.32 -20.02
N ALA A 139 -8.54 0.80 -21.28
CA ALA A 139 -9.74 1.43 -21.80
C ALA A 139 -10.94 0.46 -21.90
N ALA A 140 -10.71 -0.77 -22.36
CA ALA A 140 -11.74 -1.80 -22.43
C ALA A 140 -12.27 -2.20 -21.04
N VAL A 141 -11.37 -2.35 -20.06
CA VAL A 141 -11.72 -2.61 -18.66
C VAL A 141 -12.55 -1.46 -18.11
N GLU A 142 -12.09 -0.21 -18.25
CA GLU A 142 -12.81 0.96 -17.77
C GLU A 142 -14.23 1.05 -18.33
N SER A 143 -14.38 0.84 -19.65
CA SER A 143 -15.68 0.79 -20.31
C SER A 143 -16.57 -0.30 -19.71
N SER A 144 -16.04 -1.51 -19.52
CA SER A 144 -16.78 -2.63 -18.93
C SER A 144 -17.23 -2.35 -17.49
N LEU A 145 -16.36 -1.73 -16.67
CA LEU A 145 -16.68 -1.43 -15.27
C LEU A 145 -17.70 -0.29 -15.15
N SER A 146 -17.65 0.70 -16.05
CA SER A 146 -18.54 1.87 -16.01
C SER A 146 -20.03 1.52 -16.11
N SER A 147 -20.34 0.42 -16.80
CA SER A 147 -21.71 -0.07 -17.02
C SER A 147 -22.34 -0.74 -15.78
N ASN A 148 -21.56 -1.04 -14.74
CA ASN A 148 -22.01 -1.79 -13.58
C ASN A 148 -21.49 -1.16 -12.28
N SER A 149 -22.39 -0.61 -11.46
CA SER A 149 -22.04 0.12 -10.23
C SER A 149 -21.28 -0.73 -9.21
N PHE A 150 -21.56 -2.03 -9.13
CA PHE A 150 -20.84 -2.95 -8.28
C PHE A 150 -19.39 -3.12 -8.76
N LEU A 151 -19.20 -3.37 -10.06
CA LEU A 151 -17.87 -3.50 -10.66
C LEU A 151 -17.06 -2.20 -10.61
N ARG A 152 -17.70 -1.05 -10.83
CA ARG A 152 -17.05 0.26 -10.67
C ARG A 152 -16.46 0.44 -9.28
N LYS A 153 -17.24 0.18 -8.21
CA LYS A 153 -16.75 0.25 -6.83
C LYS A 153 -15.57 -0.70 -6.57
N ARG A 154 -15.59 -1.90 -7.16
CA ARG A 154 -14.45 -2.83 -7.06
C ARG A 154 -13.24 -2.33 -7.83
N GLY A 155 -13.45 -1.69 -8.98
CA GLY A 155 -12.42 -1.00 -9.76
C GLY A 155 -11.75 0.10 -8.96
N ASP A 156 -12.53 0.92 -8.27
CA ASP A 156 -11.99 2.00 -7.41
C ASP A 156 -11.13 1.44 -6.27
N ILE A 157 -11.53 0.30 -5.67
CA ILE A 157 -10.72 -0.41 -4.67
C ILE A 157 -9.41 -0.90 -5.29
N LEU A 158 -9.45 -1.48 -6.49
CA LEU A 158 -8.24 -1.93 -7.18
C LEU A 158 -7.29 -0.77 -7.47
N LEU A 159 -7.80 0.36 -7.95
CA LEU A 159 -6.96 1.53 -8.24
C LEU A 159 -6.34 2.11 -6.96
N SER A 160 -7.11 2.21 -5.87
CA SER A 160 -6.58 2.64 -4.57
C SER A 160 -5.51 1.68 -4.03
N ALA A 161 -5.80 0.38 -3.98
CA ALA A 161 -4.86 -0.63 -3.50
C ALA A 161 -3.62 -0.73 -4.41
N GLY A 162 -3.80 -0.62 -5.72
CA GLY A 162 -2.73 -0.61 -6.70
C GLY A 162 -1.82 0.62 -6.59
N SER A 163 -2.37 1.80 -6.30
CA SER A 163 -1.56 3.01 -6.05
C SER A 163 -0.71 2.87 -4.80
N LEU A 164 -1.29 2.31 -3.73
CA LEU A 164 -0.57 2.06 -2.47
C LEU A 164 0.53 1.01 -2.68
N ALA A 165 0.23 -0.06 -3.42
CA ALA A 165 1.19 -1.09 -3.81
C ALA A 165 2.31 -0.52 -4.70
N HIS A 166 1.98 0.36 -5.65
CA HIS A 166 2.99 1.03 -6.49
C HIS A 166 4.00 1.81 -5.64
N ARG A 167 3.50 2.55 -4.63
CA ARG A 167 4.34 3.28 -3.69
C ARG A 167 5.23 2.33 -2.88
N LEU A 168 4.67 1.27 -2.31
CA LEU A 168 5.44 0.27 -1.55
C LEU A 168 6.53 -0.37 -2.42
N ARG A 169 6.21 -0.74 -3.66
CA ARG A 169 7.16 -1.30 -4.62
C ARG A 169 8.30 -0.32 -4.94
N LYS A 170 8.01 0.97 -5.11
CA LYS A 170 9.04 2.00 -5.31
C LYS A 170 10.04 2.08 -4.14
N HIS A 171 9.59 1.77 -2.93
CA HIS A 171 10.40 1.81 -1.71
C HIS A 171 10.87 0.42 -1.23
N GLU A 172 10.67 -0.64 -2.01
CA GLU A 172 11.00 -2.03 -1.66
C GLU A 172 12.43 -2.18 -1.16
N LYS A 173 13.41 -1.65 -1.89
CA LYS A 173 14.83 -1.76 -1.49
C LYS A 173 15.11 -1.15 -0.11
N SER A 174 14.47 -0.02 0.19
CA SER A 174 14.61 0.65 1.48
C SER A 174 13.93 -0.15 2.59
N ILE A 175 12.74 -0.71 2.32
CA ILE A 175 12.01 -1.56 3.26
C ILE A 175 12.83 -2.82 3.58
N LEU A 176 13.31 -3.52 2.54
CA LEU A 176 14.12 -4.73 2.71
C LEU A 176 15.43 -4.44 3.45
N ALA A 177 16.09 -3.32 3.16
CA ALA A 177 17.30 -2.92 3.87
C ALA A 177 17.04 -2.62 5.35
N ALA A 178 15.95 -1.90 5.67
CA ALA A 178 15.58 -1.60 7.05
C ALA A 178 15.28 -2.89 7.84
N VAL A 179 14.58 -3.83 7.21
CA VAL A 179 14.21 -5.14 7.79
C VAL A 179 15.44 -6.04 7.99
N ASP A 180 16.31 -6.15 6.99
CA ASP A 180 17.53 -6.98 7.05
C ASP A 180 18.54 -6.46 8.08
N GLN A 181 18.62 -5.14 8.25
CA GLN A 181 19.54 -4.49 9.19
C GLN A 181 18.92 -4.26 10.59
N TYR A 182 17.65 -4.63 10.79
CA TYR A 182 16.91 -4.39 12.05
C TYR A 182 16.89 -2.91 12.46
N LEU A 183 16.71 -2.04 11.47
CA LEU A 183 16.65 -0.58 11.61
C LEU A 183 15.21 -0.05 11.49
N ASP A 184 14.21 -0.90 11.77
CA ASP A 184 12.79 -0.57 11.63
C ASP A 184 12.40 0.70 12.38
N LEU A 185 12.66 0.80 13.70
CA LEU A 185 12.26 1.98 14.47
C LEU A 185 12.92 3.29 14.03
N PRO A 186 14.27 3.38 13.90
CA PRO A 186 14.90 4.63 13.47
C PRO A 186 14.46 5.08 12.07
N ASP A 187 14.33 4.14 11.13
CA ASP A 187 13.93 4.47 9.76
C ASP A 187 12.44 4.83 9.68
N LEU A 188 11.58 4.15 10.45
CA LEU A 188 10.17 4.48 10.54
C LEU A 188 9.94 5.87 11.16
N ILE A 189 10.65 6.21 12.24
CA ILE A 189 10.59 7.56 12.85
C ILE A 189 11.00 8.63 11.84
N ARG A 190 12.06 8.39 11.06
CA ARG A 190 12.50 9.31 10.00
C ARG A 190 11.45 9.42 8.89
N ALA A 191 10.89 8.28 8.47
CA ALA A 191 9.86 8.23 7.42
C ALA A 191 8.58 8.96 7.84
N MET A 192 8.13 8.84 9.09
CA MET A 192 6.91 9.47 9.61
C MET A 192 6.88 11.01 9.47
N GLN A 193 8.04 11.64 9.31
CA GLN A 193 8.17 13.07 9.11
C GLN A 193 8.01 13.48 7.64
N THR A 194 8.17 12.55 6.69
CA THR A 194 8.14 12.85 5.26
C THR A 194 6.72 13.00 4.74
N GLN A 195 6.56 13.77 3.66
CA GLN A 195 5.27 13.86 2.96
C GLN A 195 4.89 12.52 2.31
N GLU A 196 5.88 11.71 1.93
CA GLU A 196 5.66 10.41 1.29
C GLU A 196 4.98 9.43 2.23
N TYR A 197 5.41 9.36 3.49
CA TYR A 197 4.74 8.52 4.49
C TYR A 197 3.35 9.04 4.83
N LYS A 198 3.16 10.37 4.95
CA LYS A 198 1.84 10.98 5.14
C LYS A 198 0.88 10.63 4.01
N ASN A 199 1.36 10.67 2.77
CA ASN A 199 0.57 10.26 1.61
C ASN A 199 0.24 8.75 1.66
N LEU A 200 1.21 7.90 2.02
CA LEU A 200 1.00 6.46 2.18
C LEU A 200 -0.10 6.16 3.21
N VAL A 201 -0.06 6.76 4.40
CA VAL A 201 -1.08 6.52 5.43
C VAL A 201 -2.43 7.11 5.06
N GLY A 202 -2.46 8.22 4.30
CA GLY A 202 -3.69 8.78 3.74
C GLY A 202 -4.32 7.89 2.67
N GLU A 203 -3.51 7.31 1.78
CA GLU A 203 -3.93 6.31 0.79
C GLU A 203 -4.46 5.05 1.49
N LEU A 204 -3.81 4.62 2.57
CA LEU A 204 -4.25 3.48 3.38
C LEU A 204 -5.60 3.74 4.07
N ALA A 205 -5.77 4.91 4.68
CA ALA A 205 -7.04 5.31 5.28
C ALA A 205 -8.17 5.39 4.24
N ASP A 206 -7.88 5.91 3.04
CA ASP A 206 -8.85 5.94 1.94
C ASP A 206 -9.25 4.53 1.48
N LEU A 207 -8.27 3.63 1.36
CA LEU A 207 -8.53 2.24 1.05
C LEU A 207 -9.41 1.60 2.12
N ASP A 208 -9.10 1.78 3.40
CA ASP A 208 -9.85 1.19 4.52
C ASP A 208 -11.34 1.62 4.48
N ARG A 209 -11.61 2.91 4.28
CA ARG A 209 -12.99 3.43 4.11
C ARG A 209 -13.72 2.75 2.94
N LYS A 210 -13.05 2.60 1.79
CA LYS A 210 -13.60 1.94 0.60
C LYS A 210 -13.86 0.44 0.85
N LEU A 211 -13.06 -0.22 1.68
CA LEU A 211 -13.27 -1.61 2.06
C LEU A 211 -14.47 -1.77 3.01
N GLU A 212 -14.67 -0.85 3.94
CA GLU A 212 -15.77 -0.92 4.91
C GLU A 212 -17.12 -0.41 4.36
N ASN A 213 -17.13 0.15 3.14
CA ASN A 213 -18.29 0.85 2.57
C ASN A 213 -18.79 2.01 3.45
N LYS A 214 -17.92 2.60 4.28
CA LYS A 214 -18.21 3.84 4.99
C LYS A 214 -18.23 4.97 3.96
N LEU A 215 -19.42 5.26 3.44
CA LEU A 215 -19.66 6.45 2.61
C LEU A 215 -19.71 7.68 3.53
N LEU A 216 -19.10 8.78 3.08
CA LEU A 216 -19.38 10.12 3.59
C LEU A 216 -20.81 10.53 3.27
#